data_AF-A0A0J6NKQ7-F1
#
_entry.id   AF-A0A0J6NKQ7-F1
#
_cell.length_a   1.000
_cell.length_b   1.000
_cell.length_c   1.000
_cell.angle_alpha   90.00
_cell.angle_beta   90.00
_cell.angle_gamma   90.00
#
_symmetry.space_group_name_H-M   'P 1'
#
loop_
_entity.id
_entity.type
_entity.pdbx_description
1 polymer ?
#
loop_
_entity_poly.entity_id
_entity_poly.type
_entity_poly.pdbx_seq_one_letter_code
_entity_poly.pdbx_strand_id
1 'polypeptide(L)'
;MAGAARAADDIDRVNLEGTLGQERIGMSLLVKNGKTFSGGHYFYGRYLKDIPLRGKLQGETLQLSEPGGGVFKLRFKSNGSADGQPLSFDNSVGLDGDWTLKAKTLPVTLSMGDMSPAAEGRWYQDVTEESDAAFEARVQGFQRAALAGDAQQASRYVHFPLRINHKGGSRQIANARQLQSEWSGIFTAAYLEQLKQPMPHNLFVRNGQAMLGSGVAWFDAKGAAALNLPD
;
A
#
# COMPACT_ATOMS: atom_id res chain seq x y z
N MET A 1 -6.68 -29.52 3.48
CA MET A 1 -5.68 -28.84 4.34
C MET A 1 -6.44 -28.19 5.48
N ALA A 2 -6.15 -28.56 6.71
CA ALA A 2 -6.79 -27.95 7.88
C ALA A 2 -6.15 -26.58 8.10
N GLY A 3 -6.95 -25.51 7.99
CA GLY A 3 -6.51 -24.16 8.36
C GLY A 3 -6.20 -24.15 9.86
N ALA A 4 -5.00 -23.70 10.22
CA ALA A 4 -4.65 -23.48 11.61
C ALA A 4 -5.69 -22.52 12.23
N ALA A 5 -6.23 -22.89 13.39
CA ALA A 5 -7.14 -22.02 14.12
C ALA A 5 -6.38 -20.73 14.52
N ARG A 6 -6.83 -19.57 14.02
CA ARG A 6 -6.35 -18.24 14.45
C ARG A 6 -6.58 -18.09 15.96
N ALA A 7 -5.59 -17.55 16.68
CA ALA A 7 -5.70 -17.32 18.12
C ALA A 7 -6.72 -16.22 18.41
N ALA A 8 -7.31 -16.22 19.62
CA ALA A 8 -8.43 -15.34 19.99
C ALA A 8 -8.08 -13.84 20.10
N ASP A 9 -6.81 -13.47 19.90
CA ASP A 9 -6.32 -12.09 19.95
C ASP A 9 -5.56 -11.66 18.68
N ASP A 10 -5.58 -12.46 17.60
CA ASP A 10 -4.89 -12.11 16.37
C ASP A 10 -5.58 -10.89 15.72
N ILE A 11 -4.81 -9.83 15.51
CA ILE A 11 -5.23 -8.66 14.73
C ILE A 11 -4.56 -8.77 13.37
N ASP A 12 -5.37 -8.88 12.33
CA ASP A 12 -4.91 -8.80 10.95
C ASP A 12 -4.99 -7.36 10.46
N ARG A 13 -3.99 -6.94 9.70
CA ARG A 13 -4.01 -5.71 8.91
C ARG A 13 -4.43 -6.04 7.49
N VAL A 14 -5.44 -5.34 6.99
CA VAL A 14 -5.94 -5.46 5.62
C VAL A 14 -5.71 -4.14 4.91
N ASN A 15 -4.92 -4.17 3.83
CA ASN A 15 -4.70 -3.02 2.97
C ASN A 15 -5.62 -3.10 1.75
N LEU A 16 -6.22 -1.98 1.41
CA LEU A 16 -7.09 -1.83 0.26
C LEU A 16 -6.73 -0.57 -0.51
N GLU A 17 -6.94 -0.60 -1.82
CA GLU A 17 -6.80 0.58 -2.68
C GLU A 17 -7.98 0.68 -3.63
N GLY A 18 -8.35 1.90 -3.99
CA GLY A 18 -9.38 2.11 -4.99
C GLY A 18 -9.80 3.58 -5.06
N THR A 19 -11.10 3.83 -5.17
CA THR A 19 -11.63 5.17 -5.38
C THR A 19 -12.73 5.55 -4.40
N LEU A 20 -12.80 6.86 -4.13
CA LEU A 20 -13.92 7.56 -3.51
C LEU A 20 -14.34 8.66 -4.49
N GLY A 21 -15.45 8.43 -5.20
CA GLY A 21 -15.78 9.20 -6.39
C GLY A 21 -14.68 9.07 -7.45
N GLN A 22 -14.10 10.21 -7.85
CA GLN A 22 -12.98 10.25 -8.81
C GLN A 22 -11.61 10.21 -8.14
N GLU A 23 -11.57 10.25 -6.81
CA GLU A 23 -10.32 10.37 -6.06
C GLU A 23 -9.78 8.99 -5.71
N ARG A 24 -8.50 8.76 -5.96
CA ARG A 24 -7.84 7.56 -5.49
C ARG A 24 -7.64 7.62 -3.97
N ILE A 25 -7.94 6.52 -3.30
CA ILE A 25 -7.73 6.35 -1.87
C ILE A 25 -7.02 5.02 -1.58
N GLY A 26 -6.26 5.00 -0.49
CA GLY A 26 -5.82 3.78 0.17
C GLY A 26 -6.49 3.68 1.54
N MET A 27 -6.73 2.46 2.01
CA MET A 27 -7.38 2.17 3.28
C MET A 27 -6.68 1.01 3.96
N SER A 28 -6.37 1.17 5.24
CA SER A 28 -5.79 0.12 6.07
C SER A 28 -6.69 -0.13 7.28
N LEU A 29 -7.14 -1.36 7.43
CA LEU A 29 -8.06 -1.78 8.47
C LEU A 29 -7.39 -2.80 9.39
N LEU A 30 -7.66 -2.69 10.68
CA LEU A 30 -7.27 -3.66 11.70
C LEU A 30 -8.47 -4.52 12.07
N VAL A 31 -8.37 -5.81 11.82
CA VAL A 31 -9.45 -6.78 11.98
C VAL A 31 -9.04 -7.84 13.00
N LYS A 32 -9.70 -7.84 14.16
CA LYS A 32 -9.50 -8.83 15.20
C LYS A 32 -10.24 -10.12 14.85
N ASN A 33 -9.53 -11.26 14.93
CA ASN A 33 -10.05 -12.62 14.69
C ASN A 33 -10.78 -12.77 13.35
N GLY A 34 -10.40 -12.00 12.33
CA GLY A 34 -11.06 -11.96 11.01
C GLY A 34 -12.52 -11.46 11.01
N LYS A 35 -13.05 -11.05 12.17
CA LYS A 35 -14.50 -10.81 12.36
C LYS A 35 -14.85 -9.46 12.95
N THR A 36 -13.91 -8.79 13.62
CA THR A 36 -14.21 -7.56 14.34
C THR A 36 -13.30 -6.44 13.87
N PHE A 37 -13.88 -5.39 13.30
CA PHE A 37 -13.16 -4.15 13.06
C PHE A 37 -12.71 -3.56 14.40
N SER A 38 -11.41 -3.27 14.52
CA SER A 38 -10.78 -2.77 15.75
C SER A 38 -10.13 -1.39 15.59
N GLY A 39 -9.95 -0.94 14.35
CA GLY A 39 -9.37 0.36 14.03
C GLY A 39 -8.90 0.42 12.58
N GLY A 40 -8.42 1.57 12.16
CA GLY A 40 -7.88 1.76 10.81
C GLY A 40 -7.91 3.21 10.39
N HIS A 41 -7.53 3.43 9.14
CA HIS A 41 -7.50 4.75 8.52
C HIS A 41 -7.65 4.61 7.01
N TYR A 42 -7.95 5.73 6.36
CA TYR A 42 -7.78 5.87 4.92
C TYR A 42 -7.02 7.15 4.61
N PHE A 43 -6.57 7.28 3.37
CA PHE A 43 -5.89 8.48 2.90
C PHE A 43 -6.23 8.72 1.43
N TYR A 44 -6.20 9.97 1.01
CA TYR A 44 -6.27 10.32 -0.42
C TYR A 44 -4.88 10.19 -1.05
N GLY A 45 -4.79 9.57 -2.22
CA GLY A 45 -3.51 9.35 -2.91
C GLY A 45 -2.73 10.64 -3.22
N ARG A 46 -3.43 11.77 -3.40
CA ARG A 46 -2.80 13.07 -3.62
C ARG A 46 -2.22 13.72 -2.36
N TYR A 47 -2.65 13.28 -1.17
CA TYR A 47 -2.23 13.87 0.11
C TYR A 47 -1.41 12.94 0.97
N LEU A 48 -1.62 11.62 0.86
CA LEU A 48 -0.93 10.58 1.63
C LEU A 48 -0.95 10.89 3.14
N LYS A 49 -2.09 11.38 3.61
CA LYS A 49 -2.31 11.75 5.01
C LYS A 49 -3.46 10.92 5.56
N ASP A 50 -3.17 10.25 6.66
CA ASP A 50 -4.12 9.40 7.33
C ASP A 50 -5.29 10.19 7.91
N ILE A 51 -6.48 9.66 7.63
CA ILE A 51 -7.74 10.06 8.21
C ILE A 51 -8.23 8.85 9.01
N PRO A 52 -8.24 8.93 10.36
CA PRO A 52 -8.56 7.79 11.18
C PRO A 52 -10.02 7.38 10.99
N LEU A 53 -10.27 6.08 11.08
CA LEU A 53 -11.59 5.49 10.91
C LEU A 53 -12.04 4.83 12.21
N ARG A 54 -13.33 5.01 12.53
CA ARG A 54 -14.03 4.29 13.58
C ARG A 54 -15.26 3.63 13.00
N GLY A 55 -15.66 2.48 13.52
CA GLY A 55 -16.77 1.78 12.90
C GLY A 55 -17.03 0.41 13.49
N LYS A 56 -17.80 -0.36 12.74
CA LYS A 56 -18.13 -1.75 13.07
C LYS A 56 -18.40 -2.54 11.81
N LEU A 57 -18.09 -3.83 11.87
CA LEU A 57 -18.54 -4.83 10.92
C LEU A 57 -19.85 -5.45 11.44
N GLN A 58 -20.90 -5.46 10.62
CA GLN A 58 -22.20 -6.08 10.93
C GLN A 58 -22.59 -7.00 9.77
N GLY A 59 -22.43 -8.31 9.96
CA GLY A 59 -22.52 -9.27 8.86
C GLY A 59 -21.52 -8.90 7.77
N GLU A 60 -22.00 -8.74 6.54
CA GLU A 60 -21.19 -8.39 5.37
C GLU A 60 -21.08 -6.87 5.13
N THR A 61 -21.62 -6.04 6.04
CA THR A 61 -21.61 -4.58 5.91
C THR A 61 -20.62 -3.96 6.89
N LEU A 62 -19.63 -3.27 6.34
CA LEU A 62 -18.68 -2.46 7.09
C LEU A 62 -19.16 -1.01 7.11
N GLN A 63 -19.46 -0.49 8.29
CA GLN A 63 -19.82 0.91 8.48
C GLN A 63 -18.70 1.64 9.20
N LEU A 64 -18.07 2.60 8.53
CA LEU A 64 -16.96 3.39 9.06
C LEU A 64 -17.32 4.88 9.08
N SER A 65 -16.69 5.62 9.96
CA SER A 65 -16.87 7.06 10.15
C SER A 65 -15.51 7.73 10.30
N GLU A 66 -15.36 8.87 9.65
CA GLU A 66 -14.19 9.74 9.79
C GLU A 66 -14.50 10.92 10.73
N PRO A 67 -13.48 11.58 11.32
CA PRO A 67 -13.68 12.72 12.21
C PRO A 67 -14.47 13.89 11.61
N GLY A 68 -14.41 14.06 10.29
CA GLY A 68 -15.14 15.08 9.54
C GLY A 68 -16.65 14.83 9.42
N GLY A 69 -17.15 13.69 9.92
CA GLY A 69 -18.56 13.30 9.86
C GLY A 69 -18.96 12.52 8.61
N GLY A 70 -18.01 12.26 7.69
CA GLY A 70 -18.23 11.37 6.56
C GLY A 70 -18.41 9.92 7.03
N VAL A 71 -19.33 9.19 6.39
CA VAL A 71 -19.67 7.81 6.74
C VAL A 71 -19.52 6.93 5.51
N PHE A 72 -18.70 5.89 5.63
CA PHE A 72 -18.63 4.80 4.68
C PHE A 72 -19.66 3.73 5.03
N LYS A 73 -20.39 3.25 4.03
CA LYS A 73 -21.22 2.06 4.11
C LYS A 73 -20.80 1.11 2.99
N LEU A 74 -19.97 0.15 3.34
CA LEU A 74 -19.30 -0.75 2.40
C LEU A 74 -19.80 -2.18 2.58
N ARG A 75 -19.78 -2.94 1.49
CA ARG A 75 -20.08 -4.37 1.46
C ARG A 75 -18.97 -5.12 0.77
N PHE A 76 -18.73 -6.36 1.19
CA PHE A 76 -17.75 -7.22 0.53
C PHE A 76 -18.11 -7.50 -0.93
N LYS A 77 -17.08 -7.50 -1.76
CA LYS A 77 -17.15 -7.83 -3.18
C LYS A 77 -16.75 -9.29 -3.38
N SER A 78 -17.64 -10.06 -3.99
CA SER A 78 -17.38 -11.46 -4.36
C SER A 78 -16.69 -11.55 -5.72
N ASN A 79 -15.85 -12.56 -5.89
CA ASN A 79 -15.38 -13.06 -7.19
C ASN A 79 -16.09 -14.34 -7.64
N GLY A 80 -17.14 -14.77 -6.91
CA GLY A 80 -17.88 -16.00 -7.17
C GLY A 80 -17.33 -17.24 -6.47
N SER A 81 -16.18 -17.19 -5.80
CA SER A 81 -15.56 -18.36 -5.14
C SER A 81 -16.06 -18.62 -3.72
N ALA A 82 -17.08 -17.89 -3.27
CA ALA A 82 -17.58 -18.00 -1.90
C ALA A 82 -18.55 -19.18 -1.69
N ASP A 83 -18.97 -19.89 -2.74
CA ASP A 83 -19.82 -21.09 -2.68
C ASP A 83 -21.05 -20.96 -1.76
N GLY A 84 -21.67 -19.78 -1.77
CA GLY A 84 -22.84 -19.47 -0.94
C GLY A 84 -22.54 -19.15 0.54
N GLN A 85 -21.28 -19.16 0.95
CA GLN A 85 -20.85 -18.69 2.27
C GLN A 85 -20.92 -17.17 2.37
N PRO A 86 -21.21 -16.62 3.57
CA PRO A 86 -21.10 -15.18 3.80
C PRO A 86 -19.69 -14.65 3.50
N LEU A 87 -19.63 -13.49 2.88
CA LEU A 87 -18.39 -12.80 2.57
C LEU A 87 -17.76 -12.16 3.82
N SER A 88 -16.44 -12.13 3.79
CA SER A 88 -15.54 -11.67 4.85
C SER A 88 -14.24 -11.16 4.22
N PHE A 89 -13.30 -10.71 5.06
CA PHE A 89 -11.96 -10.36 4.58
C PHE A 89 -11.20 -11.56 4.00
N ASP A 90 -11.48 -12.79 4.43
CA ASP A 90 -10.74 -13.97 3.98
C ASP A 90 -11.17 -14.50 2.60
N ASN A 91 -12.39 -14.17 2.15
CA ASN A 91 -12.99 -14.74 0.93
C ASN A 91 -13.60 -13.69 -0.02
N SER A 92 -13.25 -12.41 0.15
CA SER A 92 -13.65 -11.32 -0.74
C SER A 92 -12.46 -10.80 -1.54
N VAL A 93 -12.75 -10.08 -2.62
CA VAL A 93 -11.72 -9.42 -3.44
C VAL A 93 -11.68 -7.91 -3.23
N GLY A 94 -12.51 -7.39 -2.32
CA GLY A 94 -12.63 -5.96 -2.11
C GLY A 94 -13.90 -5.55 -1.40
N LEU A 95 -14.17 -4.24 -1.42
CA LEU A 95 -15.33 -3.60 -0.83
C LEU A 95 -15.94 -2.63 -1.85
N ASP A 96 -17.27 -2.64 -1.99
CA ASP A 96 -18.02 -1.67 -2.77
C ASP A 96 -19.09 -1.00 -1.89
N GLY A 97 -19.42 0.25 -2.15
CA GLY A 97 -20.48 0.96 -1.44
C GLY A 97 -20.41 2.46 -1.63
N ASP A 98 -20.74 3.20 -0.58
CA ASP A 98 -20.84 4.64 -0.64
C ASP A 98 -20.16 5.32 0.55
N TRP A 99 -19.69 6.54 0.31
CA TRP A 99 -19.34 7.51 1.33
C TRP A 99 -20.37 8.64 1.31
N THR A 100 -20.88 9.02 2.48
CA THR A 100 -21.86 10.10 2.63
C THR A 100 -21.39 11.13 3.64
N LEU A 101 -21.44 12.41 3.27
CA LEU A 101 -21.26 13.55 4.17
C LEU A 101 -22.37 14.56 3.91
N LYS A 102 -23.23 14.78 4.92
CA LYS A 102 -24.42 15.63 4.80
C LYS A 102 -25.28 15.17 3.61
N ALA A 103 -25.51 16.03 2.62
CA ALA A 103 -26.30 15.71 1.43
C ALA A 103 -25.48 15.10 0.28
N LYS A 104 -24.15 14.99 0.41
CA LYS A 104 -23.28 14.48 -0.65
C LYS A 104 -23.03 13.00 -0.44
N THR A 105 -23.29 12.19 -1.47
CA THR A 105 -22.93 10.77 -1.52
C THR A 105 -22.02 10.53 -2.72
N LEU A 106 -20.95 9.76 -2.51
CA LEU A 106 -19.99 9.38 -3.54
C LEU A 106 -19.79 7.86 -3.51
N PRO A 107 -19.69 7.22 -4.70
CA PRO A 107 -19.43 5.79 -4.76
C PRO A 107 -18.01 5.49 -4.25
N VAL A 108 -17.86 4.33 -3.64
CA VAL A 108 -16.58 3.81 -3.16
C VAL A 108 -16.39 2.41 -3.72
N THR A 109 -15.23 2.19 -4.34
CA THR A 109 -14.78 0.87 -4.79
C THR A 109 -13.37 0.67 -4.30
N LEU A 110 -13.12 -0.45 -3.62
CA LEU A 110 -11.84 -0.82 -3.05
C LEU A 110 -11.51 -2.25 -3.46
N SER A 111 -10.32 -2.48 -3.97
CA SER A 111 -9.76 -3.80 -4.17
C SER A 111 -8.91 -4.18 -2.96
N MET A 112 -8.98 -5.44 -2.56
CA MET A 112 -8.15 -5.97 -1.49
C MET A 112 -6.71 -6.14 -2.00
N GLY A 113 -5.76 -5.60 -1.24
CA GLY A 113 -4.33 -5.78 -1.43
C GLY A 113 -3.81 -6.93 -0.57
N ASP A 114 -2.82 -6.65 0.28
CA ASP A 114 -2.28 -7.61 1.22
C ASP A 114 -3.08 -7.67 2.53
N MET A 115 -3.08 -8.87 3.11
CA MET A 115 -3.52 -9.12 4.48
C MET A 115 -2.40 -9.83 5.23
N SER A 116 -2.02 -9.28 6.38
CA SER A 116 -0.93 -9.80 7.20
C SER A 116 -1.20 -9.59 8.68
N PRO A 117 -0.61 -10.39 9.58
CA PRO A 117 -0.69 -10.11 11.01
C PRO A 117 -0.21 -8.68 11.30
N ALA A 118 -1.01 -7.93 12.05
CA ALA A 118 -0.62 -6.60 12.49
C ALA A 118 0.47 -6.74 13.54
N ALA A 119 1.71 -6.40 13.18
CA ALA A 119 2.80 -6.33 14.15
C ALA A 119 2.48 -5.31 15.26
N GLU A 120 2.81 -5.65 16.50
CA GLU A 120 2.80 -4.69 17.61
C GLU A 120 3.87 -3.64 17.34
N GLY A 121 3.47 -2.38 17.12
CA GLY A 121 4.37 -1.25 16.96
C GLY A 121 4.20 -0.47 15.66
N ARG A 122 5.31 0.09 15.14
CA ARG A 122 5.31 1.01 14.00
C ARG A 122 5.26 0.24 12.68
N TRP A 123 4.73 0.86 11.62
CA TRP A 123 4.53 0.20 10.33
C TRP A 123 5.83 -0.37 9.74
N TYR A 124 6.92 0.39 9.83
CA TYR A 124 8.21 0.05 9.22
C TYR A 124 9.26 -0.39 10.23
N GLN A 125 8.86 -0.88 11.40
CA GLN A 125 9.79 -1.25 12.46
C GLN A 125 10.79 -2.34 12.06
N ASP A 126 10.38 -3.27 11.19
CA ASP A 126 11.25 -4.33 10.67
C ASP A 126 12.19 -3.84 9.55
N VAL A 127 11.99 -2.61 9.07
CA VAL A 127 12.77 -1.99 7.98
C VAL A 127 13.73 -0.95 8.51
N THR A 128 13.32 -0.10 9.45
CA THR A 128 14.09 1.07 9.88
C THR A 128 13.77 1.53 11.30
N GLU A 129 14.77 2.13 11.96
CA GLU A 129 14.63 2.80 13.26
C GLU A 129 13.98 4.19 13.14
N GLU A 130 13.95 4.77 11.93
CA GLU A 130 13.30 6.06 11.68
C GLU A 130 11.78 5.97 11.83
N SER A 131 11.12 7.08 12.18
CA SER A 131 9.65 7.16 12.20
C SER A 131 9.04 6.81 10.84
N ASP A 132 7.82 6.27 10.84
CA ASP A 132 7.13 5.85 9.60
C ASP A 132 6.99 7.01 8.61
N ALA A 133 6.65 8.21 9.10
CA ALA A 133 6.55 9.41 8.27
C ALA A 133 7.89 9.81 7.62
N ALA A 134 9.01 9.64 8.32
CA ALA A 134 10.33 9.95 7.75
C ALA A 134 10.73 8.93 6.68
N PHE A 135 10.43 7.65 6.91
CA PHE A 135 10.65 6.59 5.93
C PHE A 135 9.80 6.81 4.67
N GLU A 136 8.50 7.08 4.82
CA GLU A 136 7.61 7.34 3.68
C GLU A 136 7.98 8.62 2.94
N ALA A 137 8.42 9.68 3.64
CA ALA A 137 8.93 10.87 2.99
C ALA A 137 10.13 10.58 2.08
N ARG A 138 10.98 9.61 2.44
CA ARG A 138 12.08 9.14 1.60
C ARG A 138 11.60 8.42 0.34
N VAL A 139 10.66 7.49 0.49
CA VAL A 139 10.04 6.78 -0.65
C VAL A 139 9.39 7.77 -1.60
N GLN A 140 8.59 8.70 -1.05
CA GLN A 140 7.95 9.79 -1.79
C GLN A 140 8.98 10.68 -2.50
N GLY A 141 10.10 10.97 -1.84
CA GLY A 141 11.21 11.73 -2.41
C GLY A 141 11.82 11.03 -3.63
N PHE A 142 12.09 9.73 -3.53
CA PHE A 142 12.58 8.92 -4.65
C PHE A 142 11.61 8.93 -5.82
N GLN A 143 10.35 8.56 -5.57
CA GLN A 143 9.33 8.45 -6.62
C GLN A 143 9.13 9.79 -7.34
N ARG A 144 9.01 10.88 -6.59
CA ARG A 144 8.85 12.23 -7.15
C ARG A 144 10.04 12.66 -7.99
N ALA A 145 11.26 12.46 -7.50
CA ALA A 145 12.46 12.83 -8.24
C ALA A 145 12.62 12.01 -9.52
N ALA A 146 12.34 10.71 -9.46
CA ALA A 146 12.37 9.83 -10.63
C ALA A 146 11.33 10.25 -11.68
N LEU A 147 10.08 10.53 -11.28
CA LEU A 147 9.01 10.99 -12.17
C LEU A 147 9.29 12.39 -12.76
N ALA A 148 10.06 13.22 -12.06
CA ALA A 148 10.52 14.51 -12.56
C ALA A 148 11.73 14.41 -13.51
N GLY A 149 12.30 13.22 -13.69
CA GLY A 149 13.53 13.03 -14.47
C GLY A 149 14.79 13.57 -13.78
N ASP A 150 14.73 13.87 -12.47
CA ASP A 150 15.85 14.44 -11.72
C ASP A 150 16.75 13.31 -11.18
N ALA A 151 17.68 12.90 -12.03
CA ALA A 151 18.62 11.82 -11.72
C ALA A 151 19.48 12.13 -10.48
N GLN A 152 19.86 13.39 -10.29
CA GLN A 152 20.70 13.81 -9.17
C GLN A 152 19.93 13.69 -7.87
N GLN A 153 18.70 14.22 -7.82
CA GLN A 153 17.88 14.17 -6.62
C GLN A 153 17.42 12.75 -6.30
N ALA A 154 17.03 11.96 -7.29
CA ALA A 154 16.64 10.56 -7.09
C ALA A 154 17.78 9.73 -6.49
N SER A 155 19.01 9.95 -6.96
CA SER A 155 20.22 9.27 -6.45
C SER A 155 20.43 9.47 -4.94
N ARG A 156 19.89 10.54 -4.35
CA ARG A 156 20.01 10.81 -2.90
C ARG A 156 19.15 9.88 -2.04
N TYR A 157 18.16 9.23 -2.64
CA TYR A 157 17.22 8.33 -1.97
C TYR A 157 17.51 6.85 -2.27
N VAL A 158 18.67 6.56 -2.87
CA VAL A 158 19.09 5.22 -3.28
C VAL A 158 20.14 4.69 -2.30
N HIS A 159 19.97 3.43 -1.90
CA HIS A 159 21.02 2.67 -1.22
C HIS A 159 21.85 1.94 -2.27
N PHE A 160 23.13 2.33 -2.37
CA PHE A 160 24.08 1.69 -3.27
C PHE A 160 24.86 0.55 -2.57
N PRO A 161 25.21 -0.54 -3.28
CA PRO A 161 24.90 -0.77 -4.70
C PRO A 161 23.42 -1.09 -4.94
N LEU A 162 22.83 -0.42 -5.93
CA LEU A 162 21.42 -0.57 -6.30
C LEU A 162 21.25 -1.77 -7.23
N ARG A 163 20.36 -2.69 -6.87
CA ARG A 163 20.04 -3.85 -7.72
C ARG A 163 19.01 -3.49 -8.78
N ILE A 164 19.28 -3.82 -10.04
CA ILE A 164 18.35 -3.68 -11.16
C ILE A 164 18.01 -5.07 -11.67
N ASN A 165 16.72 -5.44 -11.62
CA ASN A 165 16.24 -6.70 -12.17
C ASN A 165 15.47 -6.44 -13.47
N HIS A 166 15.75 -7.25 -14.48
CA HIS A 166 15.17 -7.11 -15.83
C HIS A 166 15.35 -8.42 -16.60
N LYS A 167 14.31 -8.91 -17.29
CA LYS A 167 14.35 -10.12 -18.15
C LYS A 167 14.94 -11.36 -17.48
N GLY A 168 14.57 -11.60 -16.21
CA GLY A 168 15.06 -12.73 -15.41
C GLY A 168 16.51 -12.60 -14.93
N GLY A 169 17.21 -11.53 -15.28
CA GLY A 169 18.56 -11.21 -14.81
C GLY A 169 18.58 -10.13 -13.73
N SER A 170 19.71 -10.02 -13.04
CA SER A 170 20.00 -8.98 -12.06
C SER A 170 21.39 -8.42 -12.29
N ARG A 171 21.52 -7.10 -12.16
CA ARG A 171 22.81 -6.39 -12.19
C ARG A 171 22.84 -5.31 -11.11
N GLN A 172 24.03 -4.82 -10.77
CA GLN A 172 24.19 -3.75 -9.79
C GLN A 172 24.64 -2.44 -10.44
N ILE A 173 24.11 -1.34 -9.90
CA ILE A 173 24.61 0.02 -10.08
C ILE A 173 25.41 0.37 -8.84
N ALA A 174 26.71 0.60 -8.98
CA ALA A 174 27.62 0.71 -7.85
C ALA A 174 27.47 2.04 -7.08
N ASN A 175 27.06 3.13 -7.75
CA ASN A 175 27.01 4.46 -7.17
C ASN A 175 26.14 5.43 -7.97
N ALA A 176 25.95 6.63 -7.42
CA ALA A 176 25.15 7.70 -8.02
C ALA A 176 25.64 8.14 -9.41
N ARG A 177 26.96 8.18 -9.65
CA ARG A 177 27.51 8.57 -10.96
C ARG A 177 27.09 7.56 -12.03
N GLN A 178 27.19 6.27 -11.72
CA GLN A 178 26.76 5.21 -12.63
C GLN A 178 25.23 5.26 -12.86
N LEU A 179 24.45 5.47 -11.80
CA LEU A 179 22.99 5.62 -11.92
C LEU A 179 22.61 6.76 -12.87
N GLN A 180 23.27 7.91 -12.73
CA GLN A 180 23.04 9.08 -13.57
C GLN A 180 23.46 8.85 -15.02
N SER A 181 24.59 8.17 -15.26
CA SER A 181 25.03 7.85 -16.62
C SER A 181 24.12 6.84 -17.33
N GLU A 182 23.48 5.95 -16.58
CA GLU A 182 22.57 4.92 -17.11
C GLU A 182 21.09 5.29 -16.98
N TRP A 183 20.80 6.53 -16.57
CA TRP A 183 19.47 6.96 -16.14
C TRP A 183 18.38 6.67 -17.18
N SER A 184 18.60 7.05 -18.44
CA SER A 184 17.64 6.87 -19.53
C SER A 184 17.39 5.40 -19.89
N GLY A 185 18.34 4.51 -19.60
CA GLY A 185 18.17 3.06 -19.80
C GLY A 185 17.41 2.37 -18.67
N ILE A 186 17.37 2.97 -17.47
CA ILE A 186 16.70 2.43 -16.29
C ILE A 186 15.31 3.05 -16.14
N PHE A 187 15.22 4.38 -16.17
CA PHE A 187 13.99 5.15 -16.03
C PHE A 187 13.36 5.41 -17.41
N THR A 188 13.06 4.33 -18.12
CA THR A 188 12.34 4.37 -19.39
C THR A 188 10.90 4.85 -19.19
N ALA A 189 10.22 5.28 -20.27
CA ALA A 189 8.81 5.65 -20.20
C ALA A 189 7.94 4.53 -19.59
N ALA A 190 8.19 3.28 -19.97
CA ALA A 190 7.46 2.13 -19.43
C ALA A 190 7.68 1.96 -17.91
N TYR A 191 8.92 2.11 -17.43
CA TYR A 191 9.20 2.04 -16.01
C TYR A 191 8.56 3.21 -15.24
N LEU A 192 8.63 4.42 -15.77
CA LEU A 192 8.02 5.61 -15.15
C LEU A 192 6.49 5.52 -15.09
N GLU A 193 5.84 4.96 -16.10
CA GLU A 193 4.40 4.71 -16.06
C GLU A 193 4.00 3.72 -14.97
N GLN A 194 4.81 2.67 -14.73
CA GLN A 194 4.60 1.76 -13.60
C GLN A 194 4.90 2.43 -12.25
N LEU A 195 5.98 3.20 -12.17
CA LEU A 195 6.39 3.91 -10.96
C LEU A 195 5.39 4.99 -10.54
N LYS A 196 4.64 5.56 -11.48
CA LYS A 196 3.57 6.54 -11.22
C LYS A 196 2.33 5.92 -10.57
N GLN A 197 2.08 4.63 -10.79
CA GLN A 197 0.86 4.00 -10.29
C GLN A 197 0.81 3.88 -8.76
N PRO A 198 1.80 3.34 -8.04
CA PRO A 198 1.62 3.07 -6.61
C PRO A 198 1.58 4.34 -5.75
N MET A 199 0.80 4.30 -4.67
CA MET A 199 0.84 5.32 -3.61
C MET A 199 1.96 4.98 -2.63
N PRO A 200 2.93 5.88 -2.39
CA PRO A 200 4.06 5.64 -1.50
C PRO A 200 3.68 5.84 -0.02
N HIS A 201 2.70 5.05 0.45
CA HIS A 201 2.13 5.11 1.80
C HIS A 201 1.58 3.74 2.19
N ASN A 202 1.74 3.34 3.46
CA ASN A 202 1.32 2.03 3.96
C ASN A 202 1.86 0.85 3.12
N LEU A 203 3.16 0.85 2.83
CA LEU A 203 3.75 -0.13 1.92
C LEU A 203 3.81 -1.53 2.53
N PHE A 204 3.64 -2.53 1.69
CA PHE A 204 3.88 -3.92 2.07
C PHE A 204 5.33 -4.11 2.53
N VAL A 205 5.54 -4.80 3.66
CA VAL A 205 6.86 -5.08 4.22
C VAL A 205 7.14 -6.58 4.20
N ARG A 206 8.34 -6.96 3.72
CA ARG A 206 8.83 -8.34 3.77
C ARG A 206 10.35 -8.37 3.78
N ASN A 207 10.92 -9.25 4.59
CA ASN A 207 12.38 -9.48 4.68
C ASN A 207 13.19 -8.19 4.91
N GLY A 208 12.70 -7.30 5.77
CA GLY A 208 13.35 -6.03 6.09
C GLY A 208 13.30 -4.99 4.97
N GLN A 209 12.41 -5.15 4.00
CA GLN A 209 12.23 -4.20 2.90
C GLN A 209 10.75 -3.83 2.72
N ALA A 210 10.50 -2.58 2.36
CA ALA A 210 9.19 -2.08 1.96
C ALA A 210 9.07 -2.07 0.43
N MET A 211 7.92 -2.52 -0.07
CA MET A 211 7.64 -2.68 -1.49
C MET A 211 6.75 -1.56 -2.00
N LEU A 212 7.21 -0.83 -3.02
CA LEU A 212 6.39 0.14 -3.73
C LEU A 212 5.69 -0.51 -4.93
N GLY A 213 4.35 -0.47 -4.91
CA GLY A 213 3.50 -1.12 -5.90
C GLY A 213 3.69 -2.64 -5.92
N SER A 214 3.47 -3.28 -7.07
CA SER A 214 3.69 -4.71 -7.25
C SER A 214 5.17 -5.06 -7.43
N GLY A 215 6.04 -4.49 -6.60
CA GLY A 215 7.48 -4.69 -6.64
C GLY A 215 8.25 -3.77 -7.58
N VAL A 216 7.66 -2.66 -8.03
CA VAL A 216 8.34 -1.70 -8.94
C VAL A 216 9.66 -1.22 -8.36
N ALA A 217 9.67 -0.97 -7.05
CA ALA A 217 10.87 -0.67 -6.26
C ALA A 217 10.76 -1.29 -4.86
N TRP A 218 11.92 -1.66 -4.31
CA TRP A 218 12.07 -2.14 -2.93
C TRP A 218 13.00 -1.22 -2.16
N PHE A 219 12.60 -0.85 -0.95
CA PHE A 219 13.29 0.08 -0.09
C PHE A 219 13.72 -0.63 1.19
N ASP A 220 14.97 -0.43 1.59
CA ASP A 220 15.45 -0.80 2.92
C ASP A 220 15.65 0.44 3.80
N ALA A 221 16.23 0.25 4.99
CA ALA A 221 16.54 1.30 5.95
C ALA A 221 17.29 2.52 5.39
N LYS A 222 17.97 2.39 4.24
CA LYS A 222 18.87 3.40 3.65
C LYS A 222 18.31 4.01 2.36
N GLY A 223 17.34 3.36 1.71
CA GLY A 223 16.68 3.90 0.51
C GLY A 223 16.26 2.83 -0.47
N ALA A 224 16.01 3.24 -1.73
CA ALA A 224 15.73 2.29 -2.81
C ALA A 224 16.94 1.37 -3.00
N ALA A 225 16.72 0.07 -2.80
CA ALA A 225 17.75 -0.96 -2.83
C ALA A 225 17.60 -1.91 -4.02
N ALA A 226 16.38 -1.99 -4.60
CA ALA A 226 16.17 -2.67 -5.87
C ALA A 226 15.07 -2.03 -6.72
N LEU A 227 15.27 -2.03 -8.04
CA LEU A 227 14.27 -1.66 -9.04
C LEU A 227 13.97 -2.88 -9.93
N ASN A 228 12.69 -3.12 -10.23
CA ASN A 228 12.27 -4.16 -11.16
C ASN A 228 11.76 -3.48 -12.43
N LEU A 229 12.53 -3.59 -13.52
CA LEU A 229 12.15 -3.01 -14.80
C LEU A 229 11.15 -3.91 -15.53
N PRO A 230 10.19 -3.34 -16.28
CA PRO A 230 9.35 -4.13 -17.18
C PRO A 230 10.18 -4.80 -18.28
N ASP A 231 9.68 -5.91 -18.82
CA ASP A 231 10.27 -6.64 -19.95
C ASP A 231 10.15 -5.89 -21.30
#